data_AF-A0A3B0BQP1-F1
#
_entry.id   AF-A0A3B0BQP1-F1
#
_cell.length_a   1.000
_cell.length_b   1.000
_cell.length_c   1.000
_cell.angle_alpha   90.00
_cell.angle_beta   90.00
_cell.angle_gamma   90.00
#
_symmetry.space_group_name_H-M   'P 1'
#
loop_
_entity.id
_entity.type
_entity.pdbx_description
1 polymer ?
#
loop_
_entity_poly.entity_id
_entity_poly.type
_entity_poly.pdbx_seq_one_letter_code
_entity_poly.pdbx_strand_id
1 'polypeptide(L)'
;MYLGGDEFIQTQRPIDFAHWLLLIGSISLVSFNYIFPKSILNSIASVLTVMGIIAHVAMSSIDFVFWSFRNDYDGLVKLIRQLENEPSIWLPFMVIGPSLLFIGLAIHAFTFIKKRPISSLLVIVGSIMIGMSSFLWRDRIYIIIAHLVFALGLTLLCFNMDERKYIRDQEG
;
A
#
# COMPACT_ATOMS: atom_id res chain seq x y z
N MET A 1 2.06 2.69 19.96
CA MET A 1 0.82 3.18 19.36
C MET A 1 0.14 4.07 20.39
N TYR A 2 0.19 5.40 20.25
CA TYR A 2 -0.44 6.33 21.21
C TYR A 2 -1.82 6.72 20.67
N LEU A 3 -2.83 6.43 21.50
CA LEU A 3 -4.28 6.44 21.25
C LEU A 3 -4.91 7.75 20.75
N GLY A 4 -4.15 8.83 20.51
CA GLY A 4 -4.71 10.17 20.26
C GLY A 4 -5.31 10.41 18.86
N GLY A 5 -5.23 9.46 17.93
CA GLY A 5 -5.80 9.61 16.59
C GLY A 5 -6.53 8.37 16.06
N ASP A 6 -6.57 7.28 16.82
CA ASP A 6 -7.28 6.06 16.44
C ASP A 6 -8.74 6.11 16.87
N GLU A 7 -9.10 6.99 17.81
CA GLU A 7 -10.49 7.27 18.18
C GLU A 7 -11.34 7.66 16.97
N PHE A 8 -10.81 8.45 16.01
CA PHE A 8 -11.56 8.81 14.80
C PHE A 8 -11.93 7.58 13.98
N ILE A 9 -10.99 6.65 13.76
CA ILE A 9 -11.24 5.45 12.96
C ILE A 9 -12.14 4.48 13.73
N GLN A 10 -11.89 4.29 15.02
CA GLN A 10 -12.69 3.43 15.90
C GLN A 10 -14.12 3.95 16.13
N THR A 11 -14.37 5.24 15.88
CA THR A 11 -15.70 5.85 15.95
C THR A 11 -16.40 5.98 14.60
N GLN A 12 -15.76 5.59 13.48
CA GLN A 12 -16.42 5.58 12.17
C GLN A 12 -17.67 4.68 12.19
N ARG A 13 -18.81 5.26 11.82
CA ARG A 13 -20.10 4.58 11.72
C ARG A 13 -20.79 4.93 10.41
N PRO A 14 -21.59 4.01 9.83
CA PRO A 14 -21.84 2.63 10.29
C PRO A 14 -20.74 1.63 9.90
N ILE A 15 -19.81 2.03 9.03
CA ILE A 15 -18.81 1.17 8.39
C ILE A 15 -17.44 1.83 8.54
N ASP A 16 -16.41 1.01 8.74
CA ASP A 16 -15.00 1.41 8.70
C ASP A 16 -14.52 1.64 7.25
N PHE A 17 -14.85 2.80 6.70
CA PHE A 17 -14.52 3.10 5.30
C PHE A 17 -13.02 3.12 5.05
N ALA A 18 -12.20 3.47 6.05
CA ALA A 18 -10.76 3.54 5.89
C ALA A 18 -10.18 2.15 5.58
N HIS A 19 -10.45 1.16 6.43
CA HIS A 19 -9.90 -0.18 6.23
C HIS A 19 -10.57 -0.93 5.06
N TRP A 20 -11.86 -0.68 4.78
CA TRP A 20 -12.52 -1.22 3.59
C TRP A 20 -11.90 -0.71 2.28
N LEU A 21 -11.63 0.60 2.18
CA LEU A 21 -10.99 1.16 0.98
C LEU A 21 -9.55 0.65 0.81
N LEU A 22 -8.81 0.49 1.92
CA LEU A 22 -7.47 -0.12 1.90
C LEU A 22 -7.52 -1.57 1.39
N LEU A 23 -8.48 -2.37 1.85
CA LEU A 23 -8.66 -3.74 1.40
C LEU A 23 -8.98 -3.80 -0.11
N ILE A 24 -9.98 -3.05 -0.55
CA ILE A 24 -10.40 -3.02 -1.96
C ILE A 24 -9.27 -2.52 -2.87
N GLY A 25 -8.58 -1.46 -2.44
CA GLY A 25 -7.44 -0.90 -3.16
C GLY A 25 -6.31 -1.92 -3.30
N SER A 26 -5.98 -2.62 -2.21
CA SER A 26 -4.91 -3.64 -2.20
C SER A 26 -5.22 -4.81 -3.14
N ILE A 27 -6.47 -5.29 -3.16
CA ILE A 27 -6.88 -6.36 -4.07
C ILE A 27 -6.85 -5.88 -5.53
N SER A 28 -7.26 -4.64 -5.78
CA SER A 28 -7.26 -4.05 -7.13
C SER A 28 -5.84 -3.92 -7.71
N LEU A 29 -4.82 -3.81 -6.85
CA LEU A 29 -3.42 -3.77 -7.27
C LEU A 29 -2.89 -5.10 -7.82
N VAL A 30 -3.61 -6.22 -7.68
CA VAL A 30 -3.23 -7.51 -8.30
C VAL A 30 -3.09 -7.37 -9.82
N SER A 31 -3.94 -6.56 -10.45
CA SER A 31 -3.94 -6.30 -11.89
C SER A 31 -2.60 -5.78 -12.41
N PHE A 32 -1.83 -5.06 -11.58
CA PHE A 32 -0.54 -4.50 -11.97
C PHE A 32 0.50 -5.57 -12.33
N ASN A 33 0.40 -6.78 -11.77
CA ASN A 33 1.30 -7.88 -12.13
C ASN A 33 1.16 -8.33 -13.60
N TYR A 34 0.05 -8.00 -14.26
CA TYR A 34 -0.22 -8.37 -15.65
C TYR A 34 0.08 -7.26 -16.66
N ILE A 35 0.22 -6.00 -16.19
CA ILE A 35 0.40 -4.83 -17.05
C ILE A 35 1.88 -4.65 -17.44
N PHE A 36 2.80 -5.04 -16.56
CA PHE A 36 4.24 -4.78 -16.75
C PHE A 36 4.93 -5.83 -17.66
N PRO A 37 5.91 -5.42 -18.48
CA PRO A 37 6.57 -6.30 -19.43
C PRO A 37 7.41 -7.38 -18.74
N LYS A 38 7.53 -8.56 -19.34
CA LYS A 38 8.31 -9.68 -18.78
C LYS A 38 9.80 -9.35 -18.76
N SER A 39 10.39 -9.24 -17.57
CA SER A 39 11.83 -9.10 -17.33
C SER A 39 12.16 -9.64 -15.94
N ILE A 40 13.42 -9.99 -15.65
CA ILE A 40 13.84 -10.50 -14.33
C ILE A 40 13.47 -9.53 -13.21
N LEU A 41 13.72 -8.23 -13.42
CA LEU A 41 13.35 -7.19 -12.46
C LEU A 41 11.85 -7.11 -12.24
N ASN A 42 11.05 -7.21 -13.32
CA ASN A 42 9.60 -7.20 -13.20
C ASN A 42 9.06 -8.49 -12.55
N SER A 43 9.72 -9.63 -12.73
CA SER A 43 9.37 -10.86 -12.02
C SER A 43 9.59 -10.72 -10.52
N ILE A 44 10.72 -10.15 -10.09
CA ILE A 44 10.99 -9.85 -8.67
C ILE A 44 9.95 -8.86 -8.14
N ALA A 45 9.69 -7.79 -8.89
CA ALA A 45 8.70 -6.78 -8.52
C ALA A 45 7.30 -7.37 -8.37
N SER A 46 6.89 -8.30 -9.25
CA SER A 46 5.60 -8.97 -9.14
C SER A 46 5.51 -9.87 -7.91
N VAL A 47 6.56 -10.63 -7.60
CA VAL A 47 6.60 -11.45 -6.38
C VAL A 47 6.47 -10.57 -5.14
N LEU A 48 7.22 -9.48 -5.07
CA LEU A 48 7.14 -8.51 -3.96
C LEU A 48 5.76 -7.87 -3.85
N THR A 49 5.18 -7.47 -4.99
CA THR A 49 3.83 -6.89 -5.05
C THR A 49 2.78 -7.88 -4.55
N VAL A 50 2.81 -9.15 -5.00
CA VAL A 50 1.89 -10.19 -4.51
C VAL A 50 2.03 -10.40 -3.00
N MET A 51 3.25 -10.54 -2.48
CA MET A 51 3.48 -10.68 -1.04
C MET A 51 2.95 -9.46 -0.27
N GLY A 52 3.16 -8.25 -0.80
CA GLY A 52 2.65 -7.01 -0.21
C GLY A 52 1.12 -6.91 -0.21
N ILE A 53 0.46 -7.40 -1.25
CA ILE A 53 -1.01 -7.48 -1.32
C ILE A 53 -1.53 -8.46 -0.27
N ILE A 54 -0.96 -9.66 -0.19
CA ILE A 54 -1.32 -10.66 0.84
C ILE A 54 -1.18 -10.05 2.24
N ALA A 55 -0.09 -9.34 2.48
CA ALA A 55 0.14 -8.70 3.76
C ALA A 55 -0.85 -7.57 4.07
N HIS A 56 -1.17 -6.72 3.09
CA HIS A 56 -2.20 -5.68 3.26
C HIS A 56 -3.59 -6.27 3.52
N VAL A 57 -3.97 -7.34 2.83
CA VAL A 57 -5.25 -8.03 3.06
C VAL A 57 -5.32 -8.57 4.50
N ALA A 58 -4.23 -9.19 4.97
CA ALA A 58 -4.13 -9.67 6.35
C ALA A 58 -4.17 -8.51 7.36
N MET A 59 -3.42 -7.43 7.11
CA MET A 59 -3.40 -6.22 7.95
C MET A 59 -4.80 -5.62 8.06
N SER A 60 -5.49 -5.39 6.95
CA SER A 60 -6.86 -4.85 6.96
C SER A 60 -7.86 -5.78 7.67
N SER A 61 -7.64 -7.10 7.60
CA SER A 61 -8.45 -8.06 8.36
C SER A 61 -8.24 -7.93 9.87
N ILE A 62 -6.98 -7.72 10.32
CA ILE A 62 -6.64 -7.44 11.71
C ILE A 62 -7.25 -6.09 12.14
N ASP A 63 -7.19 -5.07 11.29
CA ASP A 63 -7.74 -3.76 11.57
C ASP A 63 -9.27 -3.80 11.77
N PHE A 64 -10.00 -4.64 11.02
CA PHE A 64 -11.43 -4.86 11.28
C PHE A 64 -11.69 -5.50 12.64
N VAL A 65 -10.80 -6.38 13.11
CA VAL A 65 -10.88 -6.93 14.46
C VAL A 65 -10.66 -5.80 15.47
N PHE A 66 -9.66 -4.94 15.28
CA PHE A 66 -9.43 -3.79 16.15
C PHE A 66 -10.62 -2.84 16.20
N TRP A 67 -11.19 -2.51 15.04
CA TRP A 67 -12.39 -1.68 14.94
C TRP A 67 -13.60 -2.29 15.66
N SER A 68 -13.71 -3.63 15.71
CA SER A 68 -14.82 -4.32 16.37
C SER A 68 -14.90 -4.11 17.90
N PHE A 69 -13.79 -3.72 18.55
CA PHE A 69 -13.74 -3.44 20.00
C PHE A 69 -14.43 -2.14 20.41
N ARG A 70 -14.63 -1.19 19.47
CA ARG A 70 -15.36 0.06 19.71
C ARG A 70 -14.82 0.85 20.90
N ASN A 71 -15.55 0.85 22.02
CA ASN A 71 -15.22 1.59 23.24
C ASN A 71 -14.50 0.71 24.29
N ASP A 72 -14.30 -0.59 24.02
CA ASP A 72 -13.54 -1.49 24.90
C ASP A 72 -12.03 -1.35 24.61
N TYR A 73 -11.50 -0.20 25.04
CA TYR A 73 -10.08 0.12 24.87
C TYR A 73 -9.17 -0.84 25.66
N ASP A 74 -9.62 -1.33 26.82
CA ASP A 74 -8.83 -2.26 27.64
C ASP A 74 -8.72 -3.64 26.96
N GLY A 75 -9.81 -4.14 26.38
CA GLY A 75 -9.80 -5.35 25.57
C GLY A 75 -8.91 -5.21 24.34
N LEU A 76 -9.01 -4.07 23.64
CA LEU A 76 -8.18 -3.79 22.47
C LEU A 76 -6.69 -3.77 22.82
N VAL A 77 -6.30 -3.08 23.89
CA VAL A 77 -4.89 -3.01 24.32
C VAL A 77 -4.35 -4.39 24.68
N LYS A 78 -5.16 -5.26 25.31
CA LYS A 78 -4.75 -6.64 25.59
C LYS A 78 -4.53 -7.45 24.31
N LEU A 79 -5.42 -7.32 23.33
CA LEU A 79 -5.29 -8.00 22.04
C LEU A 79 -4.04 -7.52 21.28
N ILE A 80 -3.81 -6.20 21.21
CA ILE A 80 -2.62 -5.63 20.56
C ILE A 80 -1.35 -6.19 21.21
N ARG A 81 -1.27 -6.20 22.56
CA ARG A 81 -0.11 -6.77 23.26
C ARG A 81 0.09 -8.25 22.99
N GLN A 82 -0.99 -9.02 22.88
CA GLN A 82 -0.90 -10.43 22.52
C GLN A 82 -0.34 -10.62 21.11
N LEU A 83 -0.81 -9.80 20.14
CA LEU A 83 -0.30 -9.84 18.77
C LEU A 83 1.15 -9.38 18.68
N GLU A 84 1.53 -8.28 19.36
CA GLU A 84 2.92 -7.79 19.44
C GLU A 84 3.89 -8.86 19.99
N ASN A 85 3.41 -9.68 20.93
CA ASN A 85 4.18 -10.79 21.51
C ASN A 85 4.22 -12.05 20.62
N GLU A 86 3.55 -12.05 19.47
CA GLU A 86 3.55 -13.14 18.50
C GLU A 86 4.22 -12.69 17.19
N PRO A 87 5.56 -12.77 17.09
CA PRO A 87 6.32 -12.25 15.95
C PRO A 87 5.92 -12.89 14.62
N SER A 88 5.43 -14.13 14.66
CA SER A 88 4.99 -14.87 13.47
C SER A 88 3.77 -14.24 12.79
N ILE A 89 3.03 -13.36 13.49
CA ILE A 89 1.89 -12.60 12.97
C ILE A 89 2.27 -11.13 12.82
N TRP A 90 2.81 -10.53 13.88
CA TRP A 90 3.06 -9.09 13.92
C TRP A 90 4.08 -8.63 12.87
N LEU A 91 5.20 -9.33 12.77
CA LEU A 91 6.28 -8.92 11.88
C LEU A 91 5.88 -9.00 10.39
N PRO A 92 5.33 -10.13 9.88
CA PRO A 92 4.97 -10.22 8.47
C PRO A 92 3.78 -9.33 8.11
N PHE A 93 2.78 -9.15 8.98
CA PHE A 93 1.54 -8.48 8.57
C PHE A 93 1.42 -7.03 9.03
N MET A 94 2.03 -6.64 10.15
CA MET A 94 1.91 -5.27 10.68
C MET A 94 3.14 -4.40 10.41
N VAL A 95 4.32 -5.00 10.19
CA VAL A 95 5.58 -4.26 10.07
C VAL A 95 6.19 -4.33 8.68
N ILE A 96 6.51 -5.54 8.21
CA ILE A 96 7.32 -5.71 6.99
C ILE A 96 6.44 -5.85 5.76
N GLY A 97 5.43 -6.74 5.81
CA GLY A 97 4.70 -7.15 4.62
C GLY A 97 3.99 -6.02 3.89
N PRO A 98 3.28 -5.09 4.56
CA PRO A 98 2.65 -3.97 3.86
C PRO A 98 3.66 -3.15 3.05
N SER A 99 4.87 -2.94 3.57
CA SER A 99 5.93 -2.20 2.86
C SER A 99 6.36 -2.87 1.55
N LEU A 100 6.24 -4.21 1.43
CA LEU A 100 6.59 -4.95 0.22
C LEU A 100 5.74 -4.52 -0.99
N LEU A 101 4.50 -4.07 -0.76
CA LEU A 101 3.61 -3.59 -1.82
C LEU A 101 4.22 -2.37 -2.52
N PHE A 102 4.62 -1.37 -1.73
CA PHE A 102 5.18 -0.13 -2.24
C PHE A 102 6.56 -0.36 -2.88
N ILE A 103 7.36 -1.25 -2.31
CA ILE A 103 8.66 -1.64 -2.90
C ILE A 103 8.46 -2.33 -4.26
N GLY A 104 7.55 -3.30 -4.34
CA GLY A 104 7.25 -4.00 -5.59
C GLY A 104 6.79 -3.04 -6.70
N LEU A 105 5.87 -2.14 -6.38
CA LEU A 105 5.37 -1.13 -7.32
C LEU A 105 6.45 -0.10 -7.71
N ALA A 106 7.34 0.29 -6.78
CA ALA A 106 8.47 1.17 -7.09
C ALA A 106 9.48 0.50 -8.04
N ILE A 107 9.77 -0.79 -7.86
CA ILE A 107 10.66 -1.54 -8.77
C ILE A 107 10.00 -1.65 -10.16
N HIS A 108 8.70 -1.93 -10.23
CA HIS A 108 7.97 -1.89 -11.49
C HIS A 108 8.11 -0.53 -12.20
N ALA A 109 7.89 0.57 -11.47
CA ALA A 109 8.06 1.92 -12.00
C ALA A 109 9.50 2.23 -12.43
N PHE A 110 10.50 1.74 -11.69
CA PHE A 110 11.91 1.94 -12.02
C PHE A 110 12.27 1.42 -13.42
N THR A 111 11.65 0.33 -13.87
CA THR A 111 11.89 -0.19 -15.24
C THR A 111 11.47 0.78 -16.35
N PHE A 112 10.64 1.78 -16.04
CA PHE A 112 10.16 2.81 -16.97
C PHE A 112 10.88 4.16 -16.82
N ILE A 113 11.84 4.30 -15.92
CA ILE A 113 12.42 5.60 -15.56
C ILE A 113 13.02 6.35 -16.77
N LYS A 114 13.60 5.63 -17.73
CA LYS A 114 14.15 6.23 -18.97
C LYS A 114 13.08 6.64 -19.97
N LYS A 115 11.97 5.91 -20.03
CA LYS A 115 10.89 6.15 -21.01
C LYS A 115 9.87 7.17 -20.49
N ARG A 116 9.66 7.20 -19.17
CA ARG A 116 8.64 7.98 -18.47
C ARG A 116 9.17 8.49 -17.14
N PRO A 117 10.13 9.43 -17.16
CA PRO A 117 10.83 9.85 -15.97
C PRO A 117 9.89 10.46 -14.93
N ILE A 118 8.95 11.33 -15.35
CA ILE A 118 8.07 12.05 -14.41
C ILE A 118 7.18 11.07 -13.62
N SER A 119 6.38 10.25 -14.31
CA SER A 119 5.48 9.31 -13.63
C SER A 119 6.24 8.28 -12.80
N SER A 120 7.36 7.75 -13.31
CA SER A 120 8.16 6.76 -12.59
C SER A 120 8.79 7.36 -11.33
N LEU A 121 9.30 8.61 -11.41
CA LEU A 121 9.89 9.29 -10.28
C LEU A 121 8.86 9.61 -9.20
N LEU A 122 7.64 10.01 -9.58
CA LEU A 122 6.55 10.23 -8.62
C LEU A 122 6.22 8.95 -7.84
N VAL A 123 6.17 7.78 -8.49
CA VAL A 123 5.95 6.50 -7.80
C VAL A 123 7.11 6.19 -6.84
N ILE A 124 8.35 6.32 -7.30
CA ILE A 124 9.54 5.99 -6.49
C ILE A 124 9.64 6.93 -5.29
N VAL A 125 9.58 8.25 -5.52
CA VAL A 125 9.64 9.24 -4.44
C VAL A 125 8.46 9.10 -3.50
N GLY A 126 7.25 8.90 -4.02
CA GLY A 126 6.06 8.64 -3.21
C GLY A 126 6.24 7.42 -2.30
N SER A 127 6.78 6.31 -2.82
CA SER A 127 7.02 5.10 -2.03
C SER A 127 8.02 5.32 -0.89
N ILE A 128 9.09 6.08 -1.15
CA ILE A 128 10.08 6.46 -0.12
C ILE A 128 9.43 7.36 0.92
N MET A 129 8.65 8.35 0.50
CA MET A 129 7.92 9.25 1.41
C MET A 129 6.94 8.48 2.29
N ILE A 130 6.26 7.45 1.76
CA ILE A 130 5.37 6.58 2.55
C ILE A 130 6.19 5.91 3.66
N GLY A 131 7.31 5.27 3.32
CA GLY A 131 8.19 4.68 4.34
C GLY A 131 8.68 5.69 5.37
N MET A 132 9.20 6.85 4.94
CA MET A 132 9.71 7.87 5.85
C MET A 132 8.61 8.46 6.76
N SER A 133 7.42 8.71 6.22
CA SER A 133 6.30 9.27 6.98
C SER A 133 5.73 8.26 7.98
N SER A 134 5.63 6.98 7.61
CA SER A 134 5.17 5.90 8.49
C SER A 134 6.14 5.58 9.63
N PHE A 135 7.47 5.61 9.38
CA PHE A 135 8.46 5.22 10.39
C PHE A 135 9.08 6.39 11.17
N LEU A 136 9.46 7.49 10.48
CA LEU A 136 10.25 8.58 11.06
C LEU A 136 9.39 9.74 11.54
N TRP A 137 8.54 10.29 10.69
CA TRP A 137 7.81 11.53 10.99
C TRP A 137 6.57 11.34 11.84
N ARG A 138 5.90 10.17 11.75
CA ARG A 138 4.70 9.81 12.52
C ARG A 138 3.57 10.85 12.47
N ASP A 139 3.57 11.74 11.48
CA ASP A 139 2.52 12.72 11.22
C ASP A 139 1.61 12.21 10.10
N ARG A 140 0.32 12.21 10.37
CA ARG A 140 -0.72 11.71 9.46
C ARG A 140 -0.80 12.53 8.17
N ILE A 141 -0.49 13.83 8.21
CA ILE A 141 -0.53 14.70 7.02
C ILE A 141 0.55 14.28 6.02
N TYR A 142 1.76 13.99 6.48
CA TYR A 142 2.84 13.53 5.59
C TYR A 142 2.52 12.15 4.98
N ILE A 143 1.87 11.26 5.74
CA ILE A 143 1.42 9.96 5.23
C ILE A 143 0.41 10.18 4.09
N ILE A 144 -0.59 11.04 4.28
CA ILE A 144 -1.60 11.34 3.24
C ILE A 144 -0.93 11.93 2.00
N ILE A 145 -0.07 12.94 2.16
CA ILE A 145 0.63 13.57 1.03
C ILE A 145 1.47 12.54 0.27
N ALA A 146 2.18 11.66 0.98
CA ALA A 146 3.00 10.62 0.36
C ALA A 146 2.15 9.65 -0.48
N HIS A 147 0.99 9.22 0.04
CA HIS A 147 0.05 8.37 -0.70
C HIS A 147 -0.55 9.08 -1.91
N LEU A 148 -0.86 10.38 -1.81
CA LEU A 148 -1.35 11.17 -2.95
C LEU A 148 -0.31 11.28 -4.07
N VAL A 149 0.94 11.58 -3.72
CA VAL A 149 2.06 11.64 -4.68
C VAL A 149 2.26 10.28 -5.35
N PHE A 150 2.26 9.21 -4.56
CA PHE A 150 2.40 7.84 -5.06
C PHE A 150 1.26 7.45 -6.02
N ALA A 151 0.00 7.68 -5.62
CA ALA A 151 -1.17 7.34 -6.40
C ALA A 151 -1.23 8.14 -7.72
N LEU A 152 -0.88 9.43 -7.68
CA LEU A 152 -0.78 10.27 -8.88
C LEU A 152 0.28 9.72 -9.85
N GLY A 153 1.47 9.41 -9.34
CA GLY A 153 2.55 8.81 -10.13
C GLY A 153 2.12 7.52 -10.81
N LEU A 154 1.45 6.63 -10.05
CA LEU A 154 1.01 5.33 -10.54
C LEU A 154 -0.08 5.46 -11.61
N THR A 155 -1.04 6.37 -11.38
CA THR A 155 -2.12 6.67 -12.31
C THR A 155 -1.55 7.20 -13.62
N LEU A 156 -0.69 8.22 -13.58
CA LEU A 156 -0.03 8.77 -14.76
C LEU A 156 0.81 7.72 -15.50
N LEU A 157 1.47 6.82 -14.76
CA LEU A 157 2.26 5.76 -15.39
C LEU A 157 1.37 4.82 -16.21
N CYS A 158 0.19 4.44 -15.66
CA CYS A 158 -0.78 3.56 -16.31
C CYS A 158 -1.44 4.21 -17.53
N PHE A 159 -1.98 5.42 -17.38
CA PHE A 159 -2.64 6.14 -18.48
C PHE A 159 -1.74 6.26 -19.71
N ASN A 160 -0.48 6.62 -19.48
CA ASN A 160 0.49 6.70 -20.57
C ASN A 160 0.73 5.31 -21.22
N MET A 161 0.64 4.20 -20.47
CA MET A 161 0.96 2.84 -20.96
C MET A 161 -0.11 2.41 -21.95
N ASP A 162 -1.37 2.67 -21.60
CA ASP A 162 -2.53 2.36 -22.42
C ASP A 162 -2.53 3.19 -23.71
N GLU A 163 -2.27 4.51 -23.63
CA GLU A 163 -2.20 5.38 -24.82
C GLU A 163 -1.15 4.90 -25.83
N ARG A 164 0.05 4.54 -25.36
CA ARG A 164 1.13 4.03 -26.23
C ARG A 164 0.83 2.66 -26.84
N LYS A 165 0.10 1.81 -26.12
CA LYS A 165 -0.32 0.50 -26.63
C LYS A 165 -1.38 0.70 -27.72
N TYR A 166 -2.36 1.55 -27.45
CA TYR A 166 -3.41 1.93 -28.40
C TYR A 166 -2.84 2.49 -29.72
N ILE A 167 -1.90 3.44 -29.66
CA ILE A 167 -1.26 4.00 -30.86
C ILE A 167 -0.56 2.91 -31.67
N ARG A 168 0.17 1.99 -31.02
CA ARG A 168 0.89 0.92 -31.70
C ARG A 168 -0.05 -0.06 -32.40
N ASP A 169 -1.18 -0.39 -31.78
CA ASP A 169 -2.16 -1.32 -32.32
C ASP A 169 -2.94 -0.71 -33.53
N GLN A 170 -2.84 0.61 -33.77
CA GLN A 170 -3.39 1.29 -34.95
C GLN A 170 -2.37 1.42 -36.10
N GLU A 171 -1.08 1.26 -35.83
CA GLU A 171 0.02 1.41 -36.81
C GLU A 171 0.50 0.08 -37.41
N GLY A 172 -0.04 -1.07 -36.98
CA GLY A 172 0.31 -2.42 -37.45
C GLY A 172 -0.86 -3.14 -38.10
#